data_AF-A0A7S1RCA7-F1
#
_entry.id   AF-A0A7S1RCA7-F1
#
_cell.length_a   1.000
_cell.length_b   1.000
_cell.length_c   1.000
_cell.angle_alpha   90.00
_cell.angle_beta   90.00
_cell.angle_gamma   90.00
#
_symmetry.space_group_name_H-M   'P 1'
#
loop_
_entity.id
_entity.type
_entity.pdbx_description
1 polymer ?
#
loop_
_entity_poly.entity_id
_entity_poly.type
_entity_poly.pdbx_seq_one_letter_code
_entity_poly.pdbx_strand_id
1 'polypeptide(L)'
;QKVYIENDPVLGDGAGEGILNNCQGFAKQHVQNSDAPHVKVCGTGIKATFFLRGRCKGYYEHSQVVGKCDSKMSSDTCDEWSPANDARFGHYQSYMVQQC
;
A
#
# COMPACT_ATOMS: atom_id res chain seq x y z
N GLN A 1 -4.76 -3.39 12.38
CA GLN A 1 -4.73 -3.37 10.90
C GLN A 1 -4.53 -1.93 10.51
N LYS A 2 -3.39 -1.60 9.88
CA LYS A 2 -2.99 -0.23 9.59
C LYS A 2 -2.25 -0.19 8.27
N VAL A 3 -2.45 0.89 7.51
CA VAL A 3 -1.67 1.17 6.30
C VAL A 3 -1.10 2.58 6.42
N TYR A 4 0.19 2.70 6.15
CA TYR A 4 0.90 3.96 6.11
C TYR A 4 1.51 4.17 4.72
N ILE A 5 1.40 5.38 4.21
CA ILE A 5 2.11 5.87 3.02
C ILE A 5 2.98 7.03 3.48
N GLU A 6 4.29 6.98 3.27
CA GLU A 6 5.22 8.01 3.73
C GLU A 6 5.10 8.34 5.23
N ASN A 7 4.84 7.31 6.05
CA ASN A 7 4.54 7.40 7.48
C ASN A 7 3.21 8.06 7.86
N ASP A 8 2.43 8.56 6.90
CA ASP A 8 1.08 9.06 7.14
C ASP A 8 0.08 7.90 7.15
N PRO A 9 -0.77 7.77 8.20
CA PRO A 9 -1.79 6.73 8.25
C PRO A 9 -2.90 7.03 7.23
N VAL A 10 -3.18 6.05 6.37
CA VAL A 10 -4.29 6.11 5.38
C VAL A 10 -5.41 5.12 5.69
N LEU A 11 -5.15 4.13 6.54
CA LEU A 11 -6.14 3.25 7.13
C LEU A 11 -5.78 2.90 8.57
N GLY A 12 -6.77 2.93 9.45
CA GLY A 12 -6.56 2.75 10.88
C GLY A 12 -5.77 3.93 11.49
N ASP A 13 -5.36 3.79 12.76
CA ASP A 13 -4.53 4.79 13.44
C ASP A 13 -5.10 6.24 13.42
N GLY A 14 -6.42 6.37 13.37
CA GLY A 14 -7.13 7.65 13.26
C GLY A 14 -7.61 8.02 11.85
N ALA A 15 -7.13 7.35 10.79
CA ALA A 15 -7.51 7.62 9.39
C ALA A 15 -8.86 7.01 8.95
N GLY A 16 -9.51 6.22 9.81
CA GLY A 16 -10.75 5.50 9.50
C GLY A 16 -10.52 4.30 8.56
N GLU A 17 -11.62 3.77 8.01
CA GLU A 17 -11.64 2.54 7.20
C GLU A 17 -12.27 2.73 5.81
N GLY A 18 -12.66 3.96 5.45
CA GLY A 18 -13.42 4.26 4.22
C GLY A 18 -12.69 3.92 2.91
N ILE A 19 -11.37 3.73 2.96
CA ILE A 19 -10.57 3.35 1.79
C ILE A 19 -10.60 1.85 1.49
N LEU A 20 -11.16 1.01 2.39
CA LEU A 20 -11.26 -0.43 2.18
C LEU A 20 -12.03 -0.74 0.90
N ASN A 21 -11.44 -1.60 0.07
CA ASN A 21 -11.97 -2.05 -1.22
C ASN A 21 -12.24 -0.92 -2.23
N ASN A 22 -11.72 0.30 -1.97
CA ASN A 22 -11.85 1.45 -2.84
C ASN A 22 -10.49 1.83 -3.42
N CYS A 23 -10.46 2.19 -4.70
CA CYS A 23 -9.24 2.64 -5.35
C CYS A 23 -8.83 4.01 -4.83
N GLN A 24 -7.58 4.14 -4.38
CA GLN A 24 -6.99 5.38 -3.91
C GLN A 24 -5.86 5.82 -4.83
N GLY A 25 -5.83 7.11 -5.17
CA GLY A 25 -4.68 7.70 -5.84
C GLY A 25 -3.59 8.08 -4.82
N PHE A 26 -2.33 7.96 -5.21
CA PHE A 26 -1.27 8.61 -4.46
C PHE A 26 -1.39 10.13 -4.57
N ALA A 27 -1.01 10.83 -3.50
CA ALA A 27 -0.90 12.27 -3.54
C ALA A 27 0.19 12.67 -4.56
N LYS A 28 -0.02 13.80 -5.26
CA LYS A 28 0.82 14.20 -6.40
C LYS A 28 2.30 14.30 -6.04
N GLN A 29 2.61 14.75 -4.83
CA GLN A 29 3.97 14.88 -4.34
C GLN A 29 4.72 13.54 -4.22
N HIS A 30 4.01 12.44 -3.95
CA HIS A 30 4.63 11.11 -3.87
C HIS A 30 4.86 10.53 -5.27
N VAL A 31 4.00 10.84 -6.24
CA VAL A 31 4.16 10.41 -7.63
C VAL A 31 5.30 11.16 -8.35
N GLN A 32 5.56 12.40 -7.94
CA GLN A 32 6.62 13.24 -8.53
C GLN A 32 8.01 12.96 -7.94
N ASN A 33 8.11 12.16 -6.89
CA ASN A 33 9.36 11.78 -6.25
C ASN A 33 9.69 10.32 -6.57
N SER A 34 10.82 10.08 -7.24
CA SER A 34 11.26 8.72 -7.60
C SER A 34 11.58 7.83 -6.40
N ASP A 35 11.89 8.43 -5.26
CA ASP A 35 12.23 7.72 -4.02
C ASP A 35 11.00 7.43 -3.14
N ALA A 36 9.82 7.91 -3.54
CA ALA A 36 8.53 7.64 -2.91
C ALA A 36 7.67 6.72 -3.81
N PRO A 37 6.70 5.95 -3.29
CA PRO A 37 6.26 5.92 -1.89
C PRO A 37 6.95 4.83 -1.05
N HIS A 38 7.26 5.13 0.20
CA HIS A 38 7.52 4.16 1.25
C HIS A 38 6.19 3.75 1.88
N VAL A 39 5.87 2.45 1.82
CA VAL A 39 4.58 1.93 2.26
C VAL A 39 4.77 0.88 3.33
N LYS A 40 3.84 0.86 4.29
CA LYS A 40 3.85 -0.08 5.41
C LYS A 40 2.45 -0.59 5.69
N VAL A 41 2.29 -1.91 5.73
CA VAL A 41 1.03 -2.57 6.07
C VAL A 41 1.26 -3.39 7.34
N CYS A 42 0.57 -3.04 8.41
CA CYS A 42 0.65 -3.73 9.70
C CYS A 42 -0.66 -4.44 10.04
N GLY A 43 -0.55 -5.65 10.55
CA GLY A 43 -1.66 -6.56 10.78
C GLY A 43 -1.76 -7.65 9.73
N THR A 44 -2.57 -8.66 10.03
CA THR A 44 -2.58 -9.94 9.32
C THR A 44 -3.85 -10.23 8.55
N GLY A 45 -4.88 -9.38 8.68
CA GLY A 45 -6.16 -9.51 7.97
C GLY A 45 -6.35 -8.47 6.87
N ILE A 46 -5.30 -7.75 6.46
CA ILE A 46 -5.36 -6.85 5.30
C ILE A 46 -4.12 -7.03 4.44
N LYS A 47 -4.25 -6.62 3.18
CA LYS A 47 -3.17 -6.38 2.25
C LYS A 47 -3.44 -5.12 1.44
N ALA A 48 -2.40 -4.45 0.99
CA ALA A 48 -2.48 -3.37 0.02
C ALA A 48 -1.90 -3.85 -1.31
N THR A 49 -2.64 -3.63 -2.40
CA THR A 49 -2.12 -3.82 -3.76
C THR A 49 -1.85 -2.45 -4.36
N PHE A 50 -0.65 -2.25 -4.83
CA PHE A 50 -0.17 -1.02 -5.47
C PHE A 50 -0.12 -1.23 -6.97
N PHE A 51 -0.46 -0.20 -7.73
CA PHE A 51 -0.57 -0.27 -9.18
C PHE A 51 0.19 0.86 -9.86
N LEU A 52 0.84 0.53 -10.98
CA LEU A 52 1.55 1.49 -11.82
C LEU A 52 0.63 2.63 -12.30
N ARG A 53 -0.63 2.33 -12.62
CA ARG A 53 -1.59 3.30 -13.18
C ARG A 53 -2.54 3.81 -12.11
N GLY A 54 -2.98 5.07 -12.21
CA GLY A 54 -3.91 5.71 -11.27
C GLY A 54 -5.37 5.23 -11.31
N ARG A 55 -5.64 3.94 -11.54
CA ARG A 55 -7.00 3.40 -11.69
C ARG A 55 -7.19 1.99 -11.12
N CYS A 56 -6.28 1.56 -10.24
CA CYS A 56 -6.28 0.24 -9.60
C CYS A 56 -6.58 -0.94 -10.53
N LYS A 57 -5.99 -0.91 -11.73
CA LYS A 57 -6.07 -2.01 -12.69
C LYS A 57 -4.75 -2.76 -12.68
N GLY A 58 -4.79 -3.99 -12.18
CA GLY A 58 -3.68 -4.92 -12.22
C GLY A 58 -3.37 -5.36 -13.65
N TYR A 59 -2.08 -5.33 -13.99
CA TYR A 59 -1.49 -6.16 -15.01
C TYR A 59 -0.47 -7.04 -14.29
N TYR A 60 -0.29 -8.28 -14.72
CA TYR A 60 0.49 -9.30 -14.00
C TYR A 60 1.89 -8.82 -13.58
N GLU A 61 2.51 -7.93 -14.36
CA GLU A 61 3.87 -7.42 -14.15
C GLU A 61 3.95 -6.01 -13.51
N HIS A 62 2.81 -5.37 -13.24
CA HIS A 62 2.73 -3.95 -12.86
C HIS A 62 1.88 -3.72 -11.61
N SER A 63 1.96 -4.66 -10.68
CA SER A 63 1.35 -4.56 -9.36
C SER A 63 2.26 -5.15 -8.30
N GLN A 64 2.22 -4.56 -7.12
CA GLN A 64 2.96 -5.03 -5.94
C GLN A 64 1.98 -5.22 -4.80
N VAL A 65 2.03 -6.38 -4.14
CA VAL A 65 1.23 -6.67 -2.94
C VAL A 65 2.11 -6.51 -1.72
N VAL A 66 1.59 -5.84 -0.69
CA VAL A 66 2.26 -5.67 0.61
C VAL A 66 1.27 -6.00 1.72
N GLY A 67 1.75 -6.71 2.74
CA GLY A 67 0.94 -7.20 3.85
C GLY A 67 0.93 -8.72 3.90
N LYS A 68 1.07 -9.28 5.10
CA LYS A 68 1.28 -10.71 5.28
C LYS A 68 0.04 -11.56 5.04
N CYS A 69 -1.17 -11.03 5.29
CA CYS A 69 -2.41 -11.74 5.01
C CYS A 69 -2.46 -13.15 5.66
N ASP A 70 -1.86 -13.32 6.85
CA ASP A 70 -1.68 -14.60 7.53
C ASP A 70 -2.10 -14.50 8.99
N SER A 71 -3.29 -15.03 9.32
CA SER A 71 -3.88 -14.99 10.65
C SER A 71 -3.10 -15.78 11.72
N LYS A 72 -2.10 -16.59 11.33
CA LYS A 72 -1.22 -17.29 12.26
C LYS A 72 -0.07 -16.42 12.77
N MET A 73 0.21 -15.30 12.11
CA MET A 73 1.24 -14.36 12.54
C MET A 73 0.69 -13.39 13.60
N SER A 74 1.58 -12.75 14.35
CA SER A 74 1.20 -11.77 15.36
C SER A 74 0.52 -10.54 14.73
N SER A 75 -0.45 -9.96 15.45
CA SER A 75 -1.24 -8.81 14.98
C SER A 75 -0.44 -7.52 14.78
N ASP A 76 0.77 -7.44 15.33
CA ASP A 76 1.74 -6.35 15.17
C ASP A 76 2.71 -6.56 13.99
N THR A 77 2.62 -7.69 13.29
CA THR A 77 3.45 -7.97 12.11
C THR A 77 3.25 -6.88 11.07
N CYS A 78 4.36 -6.30 10.59
CA CYS A 78 4.35 -5.31 9.51
C CYS A 78 5.13 -5.84 8.30
N ASP A 79 4.71 -5.36 7.12
CA ASP A 79 5.37 -5.60 5.84
C ASP A 79 5.53 -4.25 5.14
N GLU A 80 6.70 -4.04 4.53
CA GLU A 80 7.10 -2.74 3.98
C GLU A 80 7.63 -2.88 2.56
N TRP A 81 7.44 -1.84 1.75
CA TRP A 81 7.96 -1.78 0.39
C TRP A 81 8.26 -0.33 -0.01
N SER A 82 9.24 -0.15 -0.88
CA SER A 82 9.67 1.18 -1.34
C SER A 82 10.42 1.08 -2.67
N PRO A 83 10.75 2.23 -3.31
CA PRO A 83 11.64 2.25 -4.47
C PRO A 83 13.05 1.72 -4.20
N ALA A 84 13.48 1.64 -2.93
CA ALA A 84 14.74 0.97 -2.57
C ALA A 84 14.70 -0.55 -2.78
N ASN A 85 13.50 -1.16 -2.74
CA ASN A 85 13.29 -2.58 -3.05
C ASN A 85 13.19 -2.81 -4.56
N ASP A 86 12.48 -1.93 -5.27
CA ASP A 86 12.33 -1.93 -6.73
C ASP A 86 12.10 -0.49 -7.22
N ALA A 87 13.08 0.07 -7.94
CA ALA A 87 13.02 1.45 -8.42
C ALA A 87 11.78 1.77 -9.27
N ARG A 88 11.16 0.76 -9.91
CA ARG A 88 9.92 0.95 -10.69
C ARG A 88 8.74 1.33 -9.80
N PHE A 89 8.80 1.00 -8.51
CA PHE A 89 7.79 1.37 -7.53
C PHE A 89 7.63 2.89 -7.41
N GLY A 90 8.68 3.66 -7.72
CA GLY A 90 8.67 5.12 -7.77
C GLY A 90 7.69 5.72 -8.78
N HIS A 91 7.17 4.90 -9.70
CA HIS A 91 6.21 5.33 -10.72
C HIS A 91 4.78 4.87 -10.45
N TYR A 92 4.53 4.22 -9.31
CA TYR A 92 3.21 3.73 -8.97
C TYR A 92 2.29 4.89 -8.59
N GLN A 93 1.03 4.79 -8.99
CA GLN A 93 0.10 5.94 -8.98
C GLN A 93 -1.17 5.69 -8.16
N SER A 94 -1.50 4.43 -7.88
CA SER A 94 -2.66 4.11 -7.06
C SER A 94 -2.45 2.85 -6.22
N TYR A 95 -3.31 2.69 -5.24
CA TYR A 95 -3.34 1.53 -4.37
C TYR A 95 -4.77 1.19 -3.98
N MET A 96 -4.98 -0.06 -3.56
CA MET A 96 -6.24 -0.54 -3.02
C MET A 96 -5.94 -1.42 -1.82
N VAL A 97 -6.56 -1.10 -0.68
CA VAL A 97 -6.47 -1.91 0.53
C VAL A 97 -7.64 -2.86 0.57
N GLN A 98 -7.37 -4.13 0.83
CA GLN A 98 -8.39 -5.17 0.87
C GLN A 98 -8.22 -6.02 2.12
N GLN A 99 -9.34 -6.57 2.57
CA GLN A 99 -9.32 -7.56 3.63
C GLN A 99 -8.78 -8.90 3.12
N CYS A 100 -8.18 -9.61 4.05
CA CYS A 100 -7.98 -11.04 4.05
C CYS A 100 -9.00 -11.63 5.04
#